data_AF-A0A453H7W1-F1
#
_entry.id   AF-A0A453H7W1-F1
#
_cell.length_a   1.000
_cell.length_b   1.000
_cell.length_c   1.000
_cell.angle_alpha   90.00
_cell.angle_beta   90.00
_cell.angle_gamma   90.00
#
_symmetry.space_group_name_H-M   'P 1'
#
loop_
_entity.id
_entity.type
_entity.pdbx_description
1 polymer ?
#
loop_
_entity_poly.entity_id
_entity_poly.type
_entity_poly.pdbx_seq_one_letter_code
_entity_poly.pdbx_strand_id
1 'polypeptide(L)'
;MNHRAQKMVHMLVHLVAFILGVFGIYAAFKFHNVAVVPDLVSLHSWIGIGAISLFALQWLIGFAVFWMPGTHEHTRAAAAPVHVAGGLVIFLLAVCAAQTGLVQKSASATPGTEARLINVTGLFIVFYGVTVAATVMLRIATRYQ
;
A
#
# COMPACT_ATOMS: atom_id res chain seq x y z
N MET A 1 1.45 16.38 19.24
CA MET A 1 2.41 16.51 18.12
C MET A 1 1.95 17.66 17.23
N ASN A 2 2.84 18.58 16.82
CA ASN A 2 2.42 19.66 15.93
C ASN A 2 2.17 19.15 14.49
N HIS A 3 1.43 19.92 13.69
CA HIS A 3 0.99 19.50 12.36
C HIS A 3 2.15 19.22 11.38
N ARG A 4 3.26 19.99 11.51
CA ARG A 4 4.45 19.78 10.68
C ARG A 4 5.14 18.46 11.00
N ALA A 5 5.27 18.11 12.28
CA ALA A 5 5.81 16.83 12.71
C ALA A 5 4.94 15.66 12.24
N GLN A 6 3.61 15.79 12.27
CA GLN A 6 2.69 14.78 11.72
C GLN A 6 2.93 14.52 10.23
N LYS A 7 3.08 15.58 9.42
CA LYS A 7 3.42 15.46 7.99
C LYS A 7 4.76 14.78 7.76
N MET A 8 5.77 15.12 8.56
CA MET A 8 7.10 14.52 8.47
C MET A 8 7.04 13.02 8.76
N VAL A 9 6.38 12.62 9.86
CA VAL A 9 6.21 11.21 10.23
C VAL A 9 5.46 10.46 9.14
N HIS A 10 4.35 11.01 8.63
CA HIS A 10 3.58 10.39 7.55
C HIS A 10 4.45 10.15 6.30
N MET A 11 5.18 11.16 5.84
CA MET A 11 6.04 11.08 4.67
C MET A 11 7.19 10.08 4.83
N LEU A 12 7.84 10.04 6.01
CA LEU A 12 8.91 9.10 6.30
C LEU A 12 8.41 7.65 6.43
N VAL A 13 7.29 7.42 7.10
CA VAL A 13 6.68 6.07 7.20
C VAL A 13 6.33 5.55 5.81
N HIS A 14 5.75 6.38 4.95
CA HIS A 14 5.46 5.97 3.57
C HIS A 14 6.72 5.77 2.72
N LEU A 15 7.80 6.54 2.94
CA LEU A 15 9.07 6.31 2.24
C LEU A 15 9.69 4.96 2.63
N VAL A 16 9.69 4.62 3.92
CA VAL A 16 10.17 3.32 4.40
C VAL A 16 9.30 2.20 3.84
N ALA A 17 7.97 2.35 3.86
CA ALA A 17 7.06 1.37 3.27
C ALA A 17 7.31 1.16 1.76
N PHE A 18 7.57 2.24 1.02
CA PHE A 18 7.90 2.18 -0.41
C PHE A 18 9.21 1.42 -0.65
N ILE A 19 10.28 1.73 0.11
CA ILE A 19 11.57 1.03 0.00
C ILE A 19 11.41 -0.46 0.28
N LEU A 20 10.67 -0.83 1.33
CA LEU A 20 10.40 -2.24 1.65
C LEU A 20 9.56 -2.93 0.56
N GLY A 21 8.59 -2.23 -0.03
CA GLY A 21 7.80 -2.73 -1.15
C GLY A 21 8.65 -3.00 -2.40
N VAL A 22 9.52 -2.06 -2.77
CA VAL A 22 10.47 -2.22 -3.89
C VAL A 22 11.43 -3.37 -3.63
N PHE A 23 11.94 -3.50 -2.40
CA PHE A 23 12.80 -4.63 -2.03
C PHE A 23 12.07 -5.98 -2.14
N GLY A 24 10.81 -6.06 -1.71
CA GLY A 24 9.98 -7.26 -1.87
C GLY A 24 9.78 -7.65 -3.34
N ILE A 25 9.53 -6.66 -4.21
CA ILE A 25 9.42 -6.90 -5.66
C ILE A 25 10.76 -7.36 -6.24
N TYR A 26 11.86 -6.71 -5.89
CA TYR A 26 13.20 -7.14 -6.29
C TYR A 26 13.46 -8.61 -5.91
N ALA A 27 13.11 -9.01 -4.68
CA ALA A 27 13.25 -10.38 -4.23
C ALA A 27 12.39 -11.37 -5.05
N ALA A 28 11.16 -11.00 -5.41
CA ALA A 28 10.28 -11.82 -6.25
C ALA A 28 10.84 -12.01 -7.67
N PHE A 29 11.26 -10.93 -8.35
CA PHE A 29 11.89 -11.00 -9.67
C PHE A 29 13.20 -11.79 -9.63
N LYS A 30 14.03 -11.60 -8.58
CA LYS A 30 15.25 -12.40 -8.40
C LYS A 30 14.93 -13.89 -8.24
N PHE A 31 13.90 -14.24 -7.48
CA PHE A 31 13.44 -15.62 -7.34
C PHE A 31 12.98 -16.18 -8.69
N HIS A 32 12.16 -15.46 -9.46
CA HIS A 32 11.70 -15.91 -10.77
C HIS A 32 12.85 -16.14 -11.75
N ASN A 33 13.85 -15.26 -11.77
CA ASN A 33 15.05 -15.40 -12.58
C ASN A 33 15.84 -16.69 -12.24
N VAL A 34 16.02 -16.97 -10.94
CA VAL A 34 16.75 -18.18 -10.49
C VAL A 34 15.93 -19.45 -10.71
N ALA A 35 14.61 -19.38 -10.51
CA ALA A 35 13.69 -20.50 -10.68
C ALA A 35 13.27 -20.73 -12.15
N VAL A 36 13.67 -19.84 -13.07
CA VAL A 36 13.34 -19.87 -14.50
C VAL A 36 11.83 -19.93 -14.74
N VAL A 37 11.09 -19.07 -14.04
CA VAL A 37 9.64 -18.90 -14.22
C VAL A 37 9.32 -17.50 -14.74
N PRO A 38 8.25 -17.33 -15.55
CA PRO A 38 7.94 -16.06 -16.17
C PRO A 38 7.44 -15.02 -15.15
N ASP A 39 7.89 -13.78 -15.32
CA ASP A 39 7.45 -12.63 -14.53
C ASP A 39 6.06 -12.13 -14.95
N LEU A 40 5.37 -11.46 -14.02
CA LEU A 40 4.14 -10.69 -14.27
C LEU A 40 3.02 -11.45 -14.98
N VAL A 41 2.88 -12.76 -14.76
CA VAL A 41 1.81 -13.56 -15.40
C VAL A 41 0.50 -13.58 -14.63
N SER A 42 0.53 -13.26 -13.34
CA SER A 42 -0.61 -13.49 -12.45
C SER A 42 -1.34 -12.23 -12.04
N LEU A 43 -2.61 -12.37 -11.64
CA LEU A 43 -3.41 -11.26 -11.12
C LEU A 43 -2.72 -10.58 -9.91
N HIS A 44 -2.15 -11.36 -8.99
CA HIS A 44 -1.35 -10.85 -7.88
C HIS A 44 -0.25 -9.90 -8.36
N SER A 45 0.55 -10.33 -9.35
CA SER A 45 1.65 -9.52 -9.88
C SER A 45 1.19 -8.25 -10.60
N TRP A 46 0.05 -8.28 -11.28
CA TRP A 46 -0.53 -7.09 -11.94
C TRP A 46 -1.05 -6.07 -10.92
N ILE A 47 -1.76 -6.54 -9.89
CA ILE A 47 -2.20 -5.68 -8.79
C ILE A 47 -0.99 -5.12 -8.04
N GLY A 48 0.03 -5.96 -7.78
CA GLY A 48 1.25 -5.57 -7.07
C GLY A 48 2.05 -4.49 -7.79
N ILE A 49 2.34 -4.66 -9.09
CA ILE A 49 3.08 -3.66 -9.86
C ILE A 49 2.28 -2.37 -10.05
N GLY A 50 0.95 -2.48 -10.22
CA GLY A 50 0.05 -1.31 -10.25
C GLY A 50 0.08 -0.55 -8.93
N ALA A 51 -0.07 -1.25 -7.80
CA ALA A 51 -0.08 -0.66 -6.47
C ALA A 51 1.23 0.07 -6.15
N ILE A 52 2.40 -0.55 -6.40
CA ILE A 52 3.69 0.09 -6.08
C ILE A 52 3.96 1.30 -6.99
N SER A 53 3.54 1.23 -8.26
CA SER A 53 3.71 2.34 -9.21
C SER A 53 2.86 3.54 -8.82
N LEU A 54 1.59 3.30 -8.46
CA LEU A 54 0.70 4.33 -7.93
C LEU A 54 1.20 4.87 -6.59
N PHE A 55 1.76 4.02 -5.72
CA PHE A 55 2.36 4.44 -4.46
C PHE A 55 3.51 5.42 -4.69
N ALA A 56 4.42 5.11 -5.62
CA ALA A 56 5.55 5.99 -5.96
C ALA A 56 5.05 7.38 -6.42
N LEU A 57 4.10 7.40 -7.35
CA LEU A 57 3.50 8.63 -7.86
C LEU A 57 2.81 9.42 -6.74
N GLN A 58 2.03 8.74 -5.90
CA GLN A 58 1.33 9.35 -4.77
C GLN A 58 2.29 9.96 -3.75
N TRP A 59 3.41 9.29 -3.47
CA TRP A 59 4.43 9.79 -2.55
C TRP A 59 5.14 11.02 -3.13
N LEU A 60 5.54 10.98 -4.41
CA LEU A 60 6.21 12.11 -5.08
C LEU A 60 5.29 13.34 -5.15
N ILE A 61 4.04 13.16 -5.57
CA ILE A 61 3.04 14.25 -5.61
C ILE A 61 2.78 14.77 -4.19
N GLY A 62 2.60 13.87 -3.21
CA GLY A 62 2.36 14.24 -1.82
C GLY A 62 3.50 15.05 -1.23
N PHE A 63 4.75 14.65 -1.50
CA PHE A 63 5.94 15.38 -1.10
C PHE A 63 5.99 16.77 -1.76
N ALA A 64 5.79 16.85 -3.07
CA ALA A 64 5.85 18.11 -3.81
C ALA A 64 4.78 19.11 -3.38
N VAL A 65 3.56 18.65 -3.10
CA VAL A 65 2.41 19.51 -2.77
C VAL A 65 2.34 19.86 -1.28
N PHE A 66 2.56 18.88 -0.38
CA PHE A 66 2.26 19.05 1.05
C PHE A 66 3.47 19.29 1.95
N TRP A 67 4.69 19.00 1.46
CA TRP A 67 5.94 19.18 2.21
C TRP A 67 6.79 20.35 1.72
N MET A 68 7.00 20.49 0.42
CA MET A 68 7.87 21.56 -0.12
C MET A 68 7.35 22.96 0.21
N PRO A 69 8.23 23.93 0.55
CA PRO A 69 7.84 25.33 0.63
C PRO A 69 7.55 25.86 -0.79
N GLY A 70 6.48 26.64 -0.95
CA GLY A 70 6.16 27.31 -2.23
C GLY A 70 4.89 26.86 -2.94
N THR A 71 4.23 25.78 -2.50
CA THR A 71 2.91 25.42 -3.05
C THR A 71 1.81 26.32 -2.46
N HIS A 72 1.06 27.00 -3.33
CA HIS A 72 -0.08 27.83 -2.91
C HIS A 72 -1.13 27.02 -2.13
N GLU A 73 -1.76 27.68 -1.15
CA GLU A 73 -2.78 27.05 -0.29
C GLU A 73 -3.97 26.52 -1.10
N HIS A 74 -4.39 27.24 -2.15
CA HIS A 74 -5.46 26.80 -3.04
C HIS A 74 -5.14 25.46 -3.71
N THR A 75 -3.92 25.28 -4.22
CA THR A 75 -3.47 24.01 -4.81
C THR A 75 -3.45 22.89 -3.78
N ARG A 76 -3.01 23.17 -2.55
CA ARG A 76 -3.03 22.18 -1.45
C ARG A 76 -4.45 21.77 -1.09
N ALA A 77 -5.37 22.73 -1.00
CA ALA A 77 -6.77 22.46 -0.71
C ALA A 77 -7.44 21.63 -1.81
N ALA A 78 -7.18 21.96 -3.09
CA ALA A 78 -7.71 21.22 -4.24
C ALA A 78 -7.13 19.79 -4.35
N ALA A 79 -5.85 19.60 -4.03
CA ALA A 79 -5.19 18.30 -4.11
C ALA A 79 -5.52 17.37 -2.92
N ALA A 80 -5.91 17.91 -1.77
CA ALA A 80 -6.10 17.13 -0.54
C ALA A 80 -7.14 15.99 -0.68
N PRO A 81 -8.34 16.19 -1.25
CA PRO A 81 -9.33 15.12 -1.40
C PRO A 81 -8.82 13.97 -2.29
N VAL A 82 -8.16 14.32 -3.40
CA VAL A 82 -7.57 13.34 -4.33
C VAL A 82 -6.43 12.59 -3.65
N HIS A 83 -5.59 13.28 -2.87
CA HIS A 83 -4.51 12.65 -2.13
C HIS A 83 -5.02 11.65 -1.07
N VAL A 84 -6.08 12.01 -0.34
CA VAL A 84 -6.67 11.12 0.66
C VAL A 84 -7.34 9.92 0.00
N ALA A 85 -8.17 10.14 -1.03
CA ALA A 85 -8.86 9.06 -1.75
C ALA A 85 -7.87 8.12 -2.45
N GLY A 86 -6.89 8.68 -3.17
CA GLY A 86 -5.84 7.91 -3.84
C GLY A 86 -5.01 7.07 -2.87
N GLY A 87 -4.65 7.64 -1.71
CA GLY A 87 -3.95 6.90 -0.66
C GLY A 87 -4.75 5.70 -0.15
N LEU A 88 -6.07 5.86 0.05
CA LEU A 88 -6.94 4.77 0.49
C LEU A 88 -7.09 3.68 -0.60
N VAL A 89 -7.24 4.07 -1.87
CA VAL A 89 -7.30 3.14 -3.00
C VAL A 89 -6.02 2.31 -3.09
N ILE A 90 -4.84 2.95 -3.02
CA ILE A 90 -3.54 2.27 -3.05
C ILE A 90 -3.41 1.29 -1.87
N PHE A 91 -3.84 1.69 -0.67
CA PHE A 91 -3.83 0.82 0.49
C PHE A 91 -4.71 -0.43 0.30
N LEU A 92 -5.92 -0.26 -0.24
CA LEU A 92 -6.81 -1.39 -0.55
C LEU A 92 -6.23 -2.29 -1.65
N LEU A 93 -5.60 -1.72 -2.69
CA LEU A 93 -4.88 -2.50 -3.70
C LEU A 93 -3.73 -3.31 -3.08
N ALA A 94 -3.00 -2.75 -2.11
CA ALA A 94 -1.95 -3.48 -1.39
C ALA A 94 -2.52 -4.63 -0.54
N VAL A 95 -3.67 -4.44 0.11
CA VAL A 95 -4.40 -5.51 0.81
C VAL A 95 -4.81 -6.61 -0.19
N CYS A 96 -5.40 -6.26 -1.33
CA CYS A 96 -5.76 -7.21 -2.38
C CYS A 96 -4.54 -7.96 -2.95
N ALA A 97 -3.42 -7.26 -3.17
CA ALA A 97 -2.16 -7.87 -3.59
C ALA A 97 -1.69 -8.90 -2.55
N ALA A 98 -1.69 -8.54 -1.26
CA ALA A 98 -1.32 -9.46 -0.20
C ALA A 98 -2.23 -10.70 -0.16
N GLN A 99 -3.55 -10.54 -0.24
CA GLN A 99 -4.50 -11.67 -0.24
C GLN A 99 -4.28 -12.60 -1.44
N THR A 100 -4.20 -12.04 -2.65
CA THR A 100 -3.99 -12.83 -3.87
C THR A 100 -2.64 -13.56 -3.88
N GLY A 101 -1.59 -12.94 -3.32
CA GLY A 101 -0.28 -13.57 -3.16
C GLY A 101 -0.28 -14.71 -2.13
N LEU A 102 -0.97 -14.53 -1.00
CA LEU A 102 -1.13 -15.60 0.01
C LEU A 102 -1.91 -16.79 -0.56
N VAL A 103 -2.95 -16.57 -1.36
CA VAL A 103 -3.69 -17.64 -2.04
C VAL A 103 -2.79 -18.45 -2.97
N GLN A 104 -1.98 -17.78 -3.79
CA GLN A 104 -1.01 -18.45 -4.67
C GLN A 104 0.01 -19.26 -3.87
N LYS A 105 0.53 -18.70 -2.78
CA LYS A 105 1.51 -19.39 -1.95
C LYS A 105 0.91 -20.58 -1.23
N SER A 106 -0.31 -20.44 -0.71
CA SER A 106 -1.07 -21.52 -0.06
C SER A 106 -1.33 -22.69 -1.01
N ALA A 107 -1.65 -22.41 -2.29
CA ALA A 107 -1.82 -23.46 -3.30
C ALA A 107 -0.54 -24.28 -3.56
N SER A 108 0.64 -23.70 -3.28
CA SER A 108 1.93 -24.41 -3.37
C SER A 108 2.38 -25.08 -2.06
N ALA A 109 1.65 -24.88 -0.95
CA ALA A 109 2.01 -25.41 0.36
C ALA A 109 1.48 -26.84 0.56
N THR A 110 2.19 -27.65 1.34
CA THR A 110 1.71 -28.99 1.71
C THR A 110 0.43 -28.87 2.56
N PRO A 111 -0.62 -29.67 2.30
CA PRO A 111 -1.84 -29.64 3.10
C PRO A 111 -1.55 -29.85 4.58
N GLY A 112 -2.10 -28.99 5.46
CA GLY A 112 -1.93 -29.16 6.91
C GLY A 112 -1.90 -27.84 7.70
N THR A 113 -0.98 -27.76 8.65
CA THR A 113 -0.86 -26.62 9.59
C THR A 113 -0.36 -25.34 8.91
N GLU A 114 0.51 -25.44 7.91
CA GLU A 114 1.05 -24.28 7.17
C GLU A 114 -0.05 -23.53 6.39
N ALA A 115 -0.88 -24.25 5.62
CA ALA A 115 -2.00 -23.65 4.89
C ALA A 115 -3.00 -22.95 5.84
N ARG A 116 -3.25 -23.53 7.02
CA ARG A 116 -4.09 -22.89 8.06
C ARG A 116 -3.46 -21.60 8.58
N LEU A 117 -2.15 -21.58 8.81
CA LEU A 117 -1.44 -20.38 9.26
C LEU A 117 -1.46 -19.26 8.21
N ILE A 118 -1.31 -19.61 6.92
CA ILE A 118 -1.42 -18.66 5.80
C ILE A 118 -2.82 -18.03 5.77
N ASN A 119 -3.88 -18.83 5.92
CA ASN A 119 -5.25 -18.34 5.94
C ASN A 119 -5.52 -17.42 7.15
N VAL A 120 -5.03 -17.78 8.33
CA VAL A 120 -5.14 -16.94 9.55
C VAL A 120 -4.41 -15.60 9.35
N THR A 121 -3.23 -15.63 8.73
CA THR A 121 -2.49 -14.39 8.37
C THR A 121 -3.29 -13.54 7.39
N GLY A 122 -3.91 -14.16 6.39
CA GLY A 122 -4.83 -13.50 5.46
C GLY A 122 -5.97 -12.77 6.16
N LEU A 123 -6.63 -13.43 7.13
CA LEU A 123 -7.71 -12.83 7.93
C LEU A 123 -7.22 -11.62 8.73
N PHE A 124 -6.06 -11.71 9.38
CA PHE A 124 -5.49 -10.57 10.11
C PHE A 124 -5.21 -9.37 9.19
N ILE A 125 -4.70 -9.60 7.98
CA ILE A 125 -4.46 -8.53 7.01
C ILE A 125 -5.78 -7.89 6.56
N VAL A 126 -6.84 -8.68 6.32
CA VAL A 126 -8.17 -8.16 5.95
C VAL A 126 -8.75 -7.31 7.08
N PHE A 127 -8.76 -7.82 8.32
CA PHE A 127 -9.29 -7.08 9.46
C PHE A 127 -8.52 -5.78 9.71
N TYR A 128 -7.18 -5.83 9.64
CA TYR A 128 -6.35 -4.63 9.70
C TYR A 128 -6.71 -3.63 8.58
N GLY A 129 -6.86 -4.12 7.35
CA GLY A 129 -7.27 -3.30 6.21
C GLY A 129 -8.61 -2.60 6.42
N VAL A 130 -9.62 -3.33 6.90
CA VAL A 130 -10.94 -2.79 7.21
C VAL A 130 -10.88 -1.75 8.32
N THR A 131 -10.14 -2.01 9.40
CA THR A 131 -9.99 -1.05 10.51
C THR A 131 -9.30 0.23 10.06
N VAL A 132 -8.23 0.15 9.28
CA VAL A 132 -7.55 1.33 8.74
C VAL A 132 -8.46 2.11 7.79
N ALA A 133 -9.15 1.43 6.88
CA ALA A 133 -10.08 2.09 5.97
C ALA A 133 -11.23 2.80 6.72
N ALA A 134 -11.84 2.12 7.69
CA ALA A 134 -12.91 2.68 8.51
C ALA A 134 -12.45 3.91 9.32
N THR A 135 -11.27 3.84 9.95
CA THR A 135 -10.73 4.97 10.74
C THR A 135 -10.41 6.19 9.87
N VAL A 136 -9.87 5.98 8.67
CA VAL A 136 -9.65 7.07 7.70
C VAL A 136 -10.98 7.67 7.25
N MET A 137 -11.96 6.85 6.89
CA MET A 137 -13.29 7.32 6.46
C MET A 137 -14.04 8.07 7.55
N LEU A 138 -14.03 7.57 8.78
CA LEU A 138 -14.62 8.26 9.95
C LEU A 138 -13.96 9.62 10.18
N ARG A 139 -12.62 9.70 10.02
CA ARG A 139 -11.89 10.97 10.12
C ARG A 139 -12.33 11.95 9.04
N ILE A 140 -12.58 11.50 7.81
CA ILE A 140 -13.07 12.35 6.72
C ILE A 140 -14.48 12.85 7.05
N ALA A 141 -15.39 11.96 7.46
CA ALA A 141 -16.77 12.30 7.77
C ALA A 141 -16.88 13.33 8.92
N THR A 142 -16.04 13.19 9.94
CA THR A 142 -16.02 14.09 11.12
C THR A 142 -15.33 15.43 10.87
N ARG A 143 -14.64 15.63 9.74
CA ARG A 143 -14.05 16.94 9.37
C ARG A 143 -15.04 17.91 8.72
N TYR A 144 -16.23 17.44 8.34
CA TYR A 144 -17.29 18.24 7.72
C TYR A 144 -18.45 18.55 8.69
N GLN A 145 -18.29 18.25 9.98
CA GLN A 145 -19.14 18.70 11.08
C GLN A 145 -18.40 19.79 11.86
#